data_AF-A0A962TBP0-F1
#
_entry.id   AF-A0A962TBP0-F1
#
_cell.length_a   1.000
_cell.length_b   1.000
_cell.length_c   1.000
_cell.angle_alpha   90.00
_cell.angle_beta   90.00
_cell.angle_gamma   90.00
#
_symmetry.space_group_name_H-M   'P 1'
#
loop_
_entity.id
_entity.type
_entity.pdbx_description
1 polymer ?
#
loop_
_entity_poly.entity_id
_entity_poly.type
_entity_poly.pdbx_seq_one_letter_code
_entity_poly.pdbx_strand_id
1 'polypeptide(L)'
;MSQPRCLALYLALCTVPLAASASVRPVQHDDFSNRSISCEAPFRLTRDCSIRQGASRQIVIDGLRMSLAADHDGDTLLITAPRPQEAVRRLTGTLRHRGICVRHVQPVHGSQGVTGYYLQFSGNAYDYLSRYTTLDGADW
;
A
#
# COMPACT_ATOMS: atom_id res chain seq x y z
N MET A 1 -31.87 -0.39 11.27
CA MET A 1 -30.60 -0.27 10.52
C MET A 1 -29.49 -0.41 11.55
N SER A 2 -28.97 -1.64 11.69
CA SER A 2 -28.22 -2.07 12.88
C SER A 2 -26.92 -2.75 12.46
N GLN A 3 -25.80 -2.21 12.95
CA GLN A 3 -24.50 -2.82 13.31
C GLN A 3 -23.94 -3.98 12.46
N PRO A 4 -22.71 -3.85 11.89
CA PRO A 4 -21.93 -5.03 11.55
C PRO A 4 -21.45 -5.70 12.85
N ARG A 5 -22.00 -6.89 13.10
CA ARG A 5 -21.74 -7.73 14.26
C ARG A 5 -20.32 -8.29 14.19
N CYS A 6 -19.40 -7.72 14.97
CA CYS A 6 -18.27 -8.47 15.50
C CYS A 6 -18.78 -9.31 16.70
N LEU A 7 -18.52 -10.61 16.65
CA LEU A 7 -18.76 -11.65 17.65
C LEU A 7 -20.21 -12.12 17.91
N ALA A 8 -20.43 -13.41 17.64
CA ALA A 8 -20.93 -14.34 18.65
C ALA A 8 -20.41 -15.76 18.38
N LEU A 9 -19.81 -16.33 19.43
CA LEU A 9 -19.30 -17.69 19.60
C LEU A 9 -20.34 -18.75 19.23
N TYR A 10 -19.92 -19.81 18.53
CA TYR A 10 -20.56 -21.13 18.63
C TYR A 10 -19.48 -22.20 18.83
N LEU A 11 -19.51 -22.81 20.01
CA LEU A 11 -18.73 -23.99 20.39
C LEU A 11 -19.32 -25.21 19.66
N ALA A 12 -18.55 -25.80 18.75
CA ALA A 12 -18.80 -27.13 18.22
C ALA A 12 -17.48 -27.91 18.22
N LEU A 13 -17.47 -29.04 18.94
CA LEU A 13 -16.38 -30.01 18.96
C LEU A 13 -16.23 -30.62 17.55
N CYS A 14 -15.18 -30.20 16.83
CA CYS A 14 -14.69 -30.89 15.64
C CYS A 14 -13.23 -31.29 15.86
N THR A 15 -12.97 -32.58 15.75
CA THR A 15 -11.65 -33.21 15.66
C THR A 15 -10.78 -32.49 14.64
N VAL A 16 -9.64 -31.95 15.10
CA VAL A 16 -8.75 -31.08 14.32
C VAL A 16 -7.75 -31.94 13.54
N PRO A 17 -7.81 -32.01 12.19
CA PRO A 17 -6.63 -32.40 11.43
C PRO A 17 -5.60 -31.28 11.58
N LEU A 18 -4.36 -31.66 11.91
CA LEU A 18 -3.21 -30.78 12.10
C LEU A 18 -2.96 -29.97 10.82
N ALA A 19 -3.62 -28.82 10.72
CA ALA A 19 -3.35 -27.86 9.65
C ALA A 19 -1.93 -27.34 9.87
N ALA A 20 -1.05 -27.60 8.91
CA ALA A 20 0.26 -26.99 8.84
C ALA A 20 0.08 -25.47 8.93
N SER A 21 0.44 -24.89 10.07
CA SER A 21 0.47 -23.46 10.26
C SER A 21 1.46 -22.89 9.25
N ALA A 22 0.97 -22.32 8.15
CA ALA A 22 1.73 -21.39 7.36
C ALA A 22 2.07 -20.23 8.30
N SER A 23 3.28 -20.26 8.86
CA SER A 23 3.80 -19.21 9.72
C SER A 23 3.91 -17.95 8.85
N VAL A 24 2.89 -17.10 8.90
CA VAL A 24 2.95 -15.74 8.37
C VAL A 24 3.95 -15.03 9.26
N ARG A 25 5.23 -15.04 8.85
CA ARG A 25 6.27 -14.30 9.54
C ARG A 25 5.86 -12.83 9.56
N PRO A 26 5.76 -12.18 10.74
CA PRO A 26 5.63 -10.74 10.78
C PRO A 26 6.86 -10.16 10.09
N VAL A 27 6.63 -9.44 8.99
CA VAL A 27 7.66 -8.71 8.27
C VAL A 27 8.30 -7.73 9.26
N GLN A 28 9.58 -7.94 9.59
CA GLN A 28 10.29 -7.15 10.61
C GLN A 28 10.43 -5.69 10.17
N HIS A 29 9.97 -4.77 11.03
CA HIS A 29 9.85 -3.33 10.77
C HIS A 29 11.19 -2.64 10.46
N ASP A 30 12.29 -3.15 11.02
CA ASP A 30 13.62 -2.56 10.88
C ASP A 30 14.28 -2.83 9.52
N ASP A 31 13.84 -3.86 8.80
CA ASP A 31 14.41 -4.19 7.50
C ASP A 31 14.13 -3.11 6.44
N PHE A 32 13.09 -2.30 6.63
CA PHE A 32 12.54 -1.44 5.58
C PHE A 32 12.88 0.04 5.77
N SER A 33 13.09 0.48 7.02
CA SER A 33 13.24 1.89 7.39
C SER A 33 14.54 2.53 6.89
N ASN A 34 15.54 1.73 6.49
CA ASN A 34 16.88 2.20 6.13
C ASN A 34 17.28 1.91 4.66
N ARG A 35 16.32 1.54 3.79
CA ARG A 35 16.60 1.22 2.38
C ARG A 35 16.41 2.43 1.48
N SER A 36 17.31 2.61 0.50
CA SER A 36 17.14 3.59 -0.56
C SER A 36 15.86 3.32 -1.36
N ILE A 37 15.20 4.38 -1.82
CA ILE A 37 14.05 4.27 -2.73
C ILE A 37 14.52 3.57 -4.00
N SER A 38 14.12 2.31 -4.15
CA SER A 38 14.30 1.54 -5.37
C SER A 38 13.10 0.62 -5.52
N CYS A 39 12.80 0.20 -6.74
CA CYS A 39 11.71 -0.73 -6.99
C CYS A 39 12.11 -2.21 -6.88
N GLU A 40 13.38 -2.50 -6.59
CA GLU A 40 13.86 -3.88 -6.49
C GLU A 40 13.82 -4.37 -5.06
N ALA A 41 14.08 -3.47 -4.10
CA ALA A 41 14.09 -3.77 -2.69
C ALA A 41 13.42 -2.64 -1.90
N PRO A 42 12.70 -2.96 -0.81
CA PRO A 42 12.41 -4.31 -0.30
C PRO A 42 11.24 -5.02 -0.99
N PHE A 43 10.51 -4.33 -1.86
CA PHE A 43 9.42 -4.88 -2.66
C PHE A 43 9.81 -4.83 -4.13
N ARG A 44 9.51 -5.90 -4.88
CA ARG A 44 9.72 -5.95 -6.34
C ARG A 44 8.56 -5.27 -7.05
N LEU A 45 8.62 -3.95 -7.15
CA LEU A 45 7.65 -3.16 -7.90
C LEU A 45 7.94 -3.27 -9.40
N THR A 46 6.94 -3.68 -10.18
CA THR A 46 7.07 -3.95 -11.62
C THR A 46 6.18 -3.06 -12.47
N ARG A 47 5.22 -2.34 -11.88
CA ARG A 47 4.29 -1.43 -12.56
C ARG A 47 4.64 0.01 -12.21
N ASP A 48 4.79 0.83 -13.26
CA ASP A 48 5.04 2.29 -13.17
C ASP A 48 6.18 2.61 -12.21
N CYS A 49 7.22 1.81 -12.37
CA CYS A 49 8.45 1.90 -11.63
C CYS A 49 9.58 2.34 -12.57
N SER A 50 10.42 3.24 -12.10
CA SER A 50 11.74 3.52 -12.64
C SER A 50 12.79 3.29 -11.56
N ILE A 51 13.83 2.49 -11.84
CA ILE A 51 14.92 2.26 -10.89
C ILE A 51 15.57 3.59 -10.44
N ARG A 52 15.58 4.60 -11.31
CA ARG A 52 16.18 5.92 -11.02
C ARG A 52 15.21 6.92 -10.39
N GLN A 53 13.92 6.87 -10.76
CA GLN A 53 12.93 7.88 -10.35
C GLN A 53 11.92 7.35 -9.30
N GLY A 54 11.93 6.06 -9.01
CA GLY A 54 10.96 5.40 -8.14
C GLY A 54 9.57 5.31 -8.78
N ALA A 55 8.56 5.68 -8.00
CA ALA A 55 7.16 5.76 -8.44
C ALA A 55 6.96 6.77 -9.57
N SER A 56 6.52 6.31 -10.75
CA SER A 56 6.44 7.16 -11.95
C SER A 56 5.01 7.53 -12.35
N ARG A 57 3.98 6.78 -11.95
CA ARG A 57 2.60 7.11 -12.33
C ARG A 57 2.07 8.23 -11.47
N GLN A 58 1.84 9.38 -12.07
CA GLN A 58 1.20 10.50 -11.41
C GLN A 58 -0.31 10.32 -11.38
N ILE A 59 -0.91 10.54 -10.21
CA ILE A 59 -2.36 10.53 -10.01
C ILE A 59 -2.80 11.72 -9.17
N VAL A 60 -4.09 12.05 -9.26
CA VAL A 60 -4.74 13.04 -8.38
C VAL A 60 -6.00 12.46 -7.76
N ILE A 61 -6.03 12.38 -6.44
CA ILE A 61 -7.20 11.94 -5.67
C ILE A 61 -7.49 12.97 -4.59
N ASP A 62 -8.75 13.44 -4.52
CA ASP A 62 -9.21 14.45 -3.56
C ASP A 62 -8.33 15.70 -3.50
N GLY A 63 -7.81 16.12 -4.66
CA GLY A 63 -6.90 17.26 -4.79
C GLY A 63 -5.46 17.02 -4.34
N LEU A 64 -5.10 15.81 -3.90
CA LEU A 64 -3.72 15.43 -3.62
C LEU A 64 -3.07 14.80 -4.84
N ARG A 65 -1.97 15.44 -5.27
CA ARG A 65 -1.03 14.90 -6.25
C ARG A 65 -0.09 13.91 -5.55
N MET A 66 0.08 12.75 -6.17
CA MET A 66 0.99 11.71 -5.70
C MET A 66 1.50 10.88 -6.88
N SER A 67 2.68 10.26 -6.71
CA SER A 67 3.19 9.27 -7.66
C SER A 67 3.07 7.87 -7.07
N LEU A 68 2.72 6.91 -7.93
CA LEU A 68 2.55 5.50 -7.59
C LEU A 68 3.49 4.60 -8.40
N ALA A 69 4.00 3.58 -7.74
CA ALA A 69 4.49 2.34 -8.35
C ALA A 69 3.85 1.16 -7.63
N ALA A 70 3.67 0.04 -8.32
CA ALA A 70 3.14 -1.18 -7.74
C ALA A 70 3.94 -2.42 -8.08
N ASP A 71 3.76 -3.47 -7.29
CA ASP A 71 4.12 -4.82 -7.69
C ASP A 71 3.22 -5.35 -8.80
N HIS A 72 3.47 -6.60 -9.19
CA HIS A 72 2.73 -7.24 -10.28
C HIS A 72 1.24 -7.39 -9.95
N ASP A 73 0.93 -7.75 -8.71
CA ASP A 73 -0.44 -8.02 -8.24
C ASP A 73 -1.23 -6.75 -7.92
N GLY A 74 -0.54 -5.61 -7.79
CA GLY A 74 -1.15 -4.32 -7.49
C GLY A 74 -1.56 -4.15 -6.02
N ASP A 75 -1.17 -5.08 -5.14
CA ASP A 75 -1.51 -5.06 -3.72
C ASP A 75 -0.43 -4.38 -2.87
N THR A 76 0.78 -4.18 -3.41
CA THR A 76 1.83 -3.38 -2.78
C THR A 76 2.10 -2.12 -3.59
N LEU A 77 2.05 -0.96 -2.94
CA LEU A 77 2.28 0.35 -3.54
C LEU A 77 3.45 1.08 -2.89
N LEU A 78 4.29 1.71 -3.70
CA LEU A 78 5.09 2.87 -3.27
C LEU A 78 4.33 4.14 -3.62
N ILE A 79 4.16 5.01 -2.64
CA ILE A 79 3.53 6.32 -2.79
C ILE A 79 4.50 7.42 -2.41
N THR A 80 4.67 8.41 -3.28
CA THR A 80 5.42 9.64 -2.99
C THR A 80 4.51 10.86 -3.16
N ALA A 81 4.61 11.81 -2.23
CA ALA A 81 3.80 13.04 -2.27
C ALA A 81 4.46 14.14 -1.42
N PRO A 82 4.19 15.44 -1.68
CA PRO A 82 4.67 16.54 -0.83
C PRO A 82 4.17 16.46 0.62
N ARG A 83 3.04 15.78 0.85
CA ARG A 83 2.44 15.54 2.17
C ARG A 83 2.11 14.05 2.32
N PRO A 84 3.12 13.19 2.51
CA PRO A 84 2.96 11.74 2.32
C PRO A 84 2.04 11.12 3.39
N GLN A 85 2.06 11.61 4.63
CA GLN A 85 1.14 11.17 5.70
C GLN A 85 -0.33 11.46 5.35
N GLU A 86 -0.59 12.64 4.80
CA GLU A 86 -1.94 13.02 4.37
C GLU A 86 -2.40 12.17 3.19
N ALA A 87 -1.51 11.92 2.23
CA ALA A 87 -1.79 11.06 1.09
C ALA A 87 -2.20 9.65 1.53
N VAL A 88 -1.44 9.02 2.44
CA VAL A 88 -1.79 7.70 3.00
C VAL A 88 -3.15 7.72 3.68
N ARG A 89 -3.41 8.74 4.52
CA ARG A 89 -4.70 8.86 5.24
C ARG A 89 -5.88 8.93 4.28
N ARG A 90 -5.80 9.77 3.25
CA ARG A 90 -6.88 9.92 2.26
C ARG A 90 -7.05 8.67 1.43
N LEU A 91 -5.96 8.13 0.90
CA LEU A 91 -5.97 6.94 0.06
C LEU A 91 -6.54 5.72 0.79
N THR A 92 -6.17 5.54 2.07
CA THR A 92 -6.75 4.49 2.92
C THR A 92 -8.25 4.66 3.10
N GLY A 93 -8.71 5.89 3.31
CA GLY A 93 -10.14 6.21 3.39
C GLY A 93 -10.89 5.84 2.11
N THR A 94 -10.37 6.28 0.96
CA THR A 94 -10.97 6.04 -0.36
C THR A 94 -11.04 4.55 -0.71
N LEU A 95 -9.96 3.80 -0.45
CA LEU A 95 -9.90 2.37 -0.74
C LEU A 95 -10.80 1.53 0.18
N ARG A 96 -10.97 1.95 1.44
CA ARG A 96 -11.85 1.25 2.39
C ARG A 96 -13.30 1.21 1.92
N HIS A 97 -13.79 2.26 1.25
CA HIS A 97 -15.13 2.26 0.64
C HIS A 97 -15.29 1.23 -0.49
N ARG A 98 -14.19 0.69 -1.01
CA ARG A 98 -14.17 -0.39 -2.01
C ARG A 98 -13.88 -1.78 -1.41
N GLY A 99 -13.81 -1.88 -0.08
CA GLY A 99 -13.43 -3.13 0.60
C GLY A 99 -11.94 -3.45 0.50
N ILE A 100 -11.10 -2.49 0.08
CA ILE A 100 -9.65 -2.65 0.02
C ILE A 100 -9.06 -2.00 1.28
N CYS A 101 -8.49 -2.81 2.16
CA CYS A 101 -7.95 -2.39 3.45
C CYS A 101 -6.42 -2.34 3.40
N VAL A 102 -5.82 -1.37 4.07
CA VAL A 102 -4.37 -1.35 4.32
C VAL A 102 -4.03 -2.42 5.35
N ARG A 103 -3.10 -3.31 5.00
CA ARG A 103 -2.52 -4.34 5.86
C ARG A 103 -1.20 -3.89 6.51
N HIS A 104 -0.40 -3.13 5.77
CA HIS A 104 0.91 -2.68 6.23
C HIS A 104 1.22 -1.27 5.74
N VAL A 105 1.87 -0.48 6.59
CA VAL A 105 2.34 0.87 6.27
C VAL A 105 3.78 0.98 6.74
N GLN A 106 4.66 1.40 5.85
CA GLN A 106 6.07 1.56 6.14
C GLN A 106 6.57 2.89 5.59
N PRO A 107 7.08 3.80 6.44
CA PRO A 107 7.66 5.05 5.97
C PRO A 107 8.92 4.78 5.15
N VAL A 108 9.12 5.62 4.15
CA VAL A 108 10.33 5.66 3.35
C VAL A 108 11.02 7.00 3.57
N HIS A 109 12.27 6.94 3.99
CA HIS A 109 13.05 8.11 4.37
C HIS A 109 14.00 8.53 3.24
N GLY A 110 14.03 9.82 2.95
CA GLY A 110 15.07 10.47 2.15
C GLY A 110 15.92 11.40 3.02
N SER A 111 16.72 12.25 2.36
CA SER A 111 17.64 13.18 3.02
C SER A 111 16.97 14.22 3.92
N GLN A 112 15.70 14.53 3.69
CA GLN A 112 14.92 15.55 4.42
C GLN A 112 13.78 14.98 5.27
N GLY A 113 13.78 13.66 5.54
CA GLY A 113 12.72 13.00 6.31
C GLY A 113 11.89 12.04 5.45
N VAL A 114 10.62 11.83 5.82
CA VAL A 114 9.74 10.90 5.11
C VAL A 114 9.36 11.47 3.74
N THR A 115 9.78 10.79 2.67
CA THR A 115 9.52 11.17 1.28
C THR A 115 8.38 10.37 0.64
N GLY A 116 8.01 9.25 1.26
CA GLY A 116 6.95 8.37 0.78
C GLY A 116 6.61 7.24 1.75
N TYR A 117 5.75 6.34 1.29
CA TYR A 117 5.34 5.15 2.04
C TYR A 117 5.26 3.93 1.12
N TYR A 118 5.68 2.78 1.63
CA TYR A 118 5.22 1.50 1.13
C TYR A 118 3.92 1.12 1.84
N LEU A 119 2.93 0.72 1.06
CA LEU A 119 1.62 0.30 1.54
C LEU A 119 1.31 -1.08 0.98
N GLN A 120 0.93 -2.01 1.83
CA GLN A 120 0.37 -3.29 1.40
C GLN A 120 -1.13 -3.29 1.67
N PHE A 121 -1.91 -3.75 0.72
CA PHE A 121 -3.37 -3.78 0.76
C PHE A 121 -3.91 -5.21 0.79
N SER A 122 -5.17 -5.38 1.17
CA SER A 122 -5.88 -6.67 1.14
C SER A 122 -6.25 -7.15 -0.27
N GLY A 123 -5.94 -6.37 -1.30
CA GLY A 123 -6.21 -6.67 -2.70
C GLY A 123 -5.57 -5.64 -3.62
N ASN A 124 -5.84 -5.76 -4.94
CA ASN A 124 -5.25 -4.90 -5.97
C ASN A 124 -5.78 -3.46 -5.89
N ALA A 125 -5.08 -2.63 -5.12
CA ALA A 125 -5.35 -1.21 -4.98
C ALA A 125 -4.93 -0.43 -6.23
N TYR A 126 -3.87 -0.87 -6.91
CA TYR A 126 -3.32 -0.20 -8.08
C TYR A 126 -4.34 -0.04 -9.22
N ASP A 127 -5.09 -1.09 -9.56
CA ASP A 127 -6.06 -1.06 -10.68
C ASP A 127 -7.22 -0.08 -10.46
N TYR A 128 -7.47 0.26 -9.19
CA TYR A 128 -8.40 1.33 -8.84
C TYR A 128 -7.73 2.70 -8.98
N LEU A 129 -6.56 2.88 -8.37
CA LEU A 129 -5.89 4.17 -8.28
C LEU A 129 -5.34 4.67 -9.62
N SER A 130 -4.92 3.76 -10.50
CA SER A 130 -4.42 4.08 -11.85
C SER A 130 -5.46 4.74 -12.76
N ARG A 131 -6.75 4.71 -12.40
CA ARG A 131 -7.83 5.42 -13.12
C ARG A 131 -7.80 6.93 -12.88
N TYR A 132 -7.08 7.37 -11.86
CA TYR A 132 -6.90 8.79 -11.51
C TYR A 132 -5.62 9.37 -12.11
N THR A 133 -5.03 8.69 -13.11
CA THR A 133 -3.82 9.16 -13.77
C THR A 133 -4.05 10.49 -14.46
N THR A 134 -3.16 11.45 -14.17
CA THR A 134 -3.10 12.71 -14.89
C THR A 134 -2.18 12.54 -16.09
N LEU A 135 -2.68 12.85 -17.29
CA LEU A 135 -1.89 12.82 -18.51
C LEU A 135 -1.01 14.07 -18.68
N ASP A 136 -1.27 15.11 -17.88
CA ASP A 136 -0.48 16.32 -17.88
C ASP A 136 0.80 16.08 -17.08
N GLY A 137 1.87 15.74 -17.80
CA GLY A 137 3.25 15.78 -17.31
C GLY A 137 3.72 17.23 -17.05
N ALA A 138 2.86 18.05 -16.47
CA ALA A 138 3.19 19.42 -16.12
C ALA A 138 4.28 19.39 -15.05
N ASP A 139 5.40 20.01 -15.41
CA ASP A 139 6.63 20.10 -14.62
C ASP A 139 6.33 20.36 -13.14
N TRP A 140 6.92 19.51 -12.31
CA TRP A 140 6.81 19.47 -10.86
C TRP A 140 8.08 20.01 -10.22
#